data_AF-A0A6V7LDT4-F1
#
_entry.id   AF-A0A6V7LDT4-F1
#
_cell.length_a   1.000
_cell.length_b   1.000
_cell.length_c   1.000
_cell.angle_alpha   90.00
_cell.angle_beta   90.00
_cell.angle_gamma   90.00
#
_symmetry.space_group_name_H-M   'P 1'
#
loop_
_entity.id
_entity.type
_entity.pdbx_description
1 polymer ?
#
loop_
_entity_poly.entity_id
_entity_poly.type
_entity_poly.pdbx_seq_one_letter_code
_entity_poly.pdbx_strand_id
1 'polypeptide(L)'
;KQVPIETPHIPILAKKENVINAEAGRFLKFRESDWMKDASQTTVPYLDIQPVVSNPPLPLGGFGLYYKGQENFGGFLGLKILSYDYSILINHEILPTI
;
A
#
# COMPACT_ATOMS: atom_id res chain seq x y z
N LYS A 1 -8.52 3.35 13.91
CA LYS A 1 -7.57 2.68 14.84
C LYS A 1 -6.16 2.70 14.24
N GLN A 2 -5.11 2.81 15.04
CA GLN A 2 -3.73 2.81 14.54
C GLN A 2 -3.32 1.40 14.04
N VAL A 3 -2.55 1.33 12.95
CA VAL A 3 -1.83 0.10 12.55
C VAL A 3 -0.59 -0.05 13.45
N PRO A 4 -0.49 -1.14 14.25
CA PRO A 4 0.68 -1.34 15.09
C PRO A 4 1.89 -1.72 14.22
N ILE A 5 3.02 -1.07 14.48
CA ILE A 5 4.34 -1.43 13.93
C ILE A 5 5.24 -1.72 15.14
N GLU A 6 5.33 -2.99 15.49
CA GLU A 6 6.01 -3.45 16.71
C GLU A 6 7.48 -3.75 16.44
N THR A 7 8.36 -3.20 17.28
CA THR A 7 9.83 -3.30 17.16
C THR A 7 10.33 -3.10 15.71
N PRO A 8 10.02 -1.99 15.03
CA PRO A 8 10.31 -1.88 13.62
C PRO A 8 11.81 -1.85 13.31
N HIS A 9 12.29 -2.75 12.45
CA HIS A 9 13.59 -2.60 11.80
C HIS A 9 13.48 -1.91 10.43
N ILE A 10 14.63 -1.70 9.80
CA ILE A 10 14.76 -1.04 8.50
C ILE A 10 14.02 -1.87 7.42
N PRO A 11 13.02 -1.32 6.72
CA PRO A 11 12.14 -2.09 5.82
C PRO A 11 12.85 -2.91 4.73
N ILE A 12 13.95 -2.38 4.19
CA ILE A 12 14.71 -3.03 3.11
C ILE A 12 15.59 -4.20 3.56
N LEU A 13 15.75 -4.40 4.87
CA LEU A 13 16.52 -5.54 5.42
C LEU A 13 15.67 -6.81 5.59
N ALA A 14 14.37 -6.70 5.34
CA ALA A 14 13.44 -7.81 5.52
C ALA A 14 13.63 -8.88 4.44
N LYS A 15 13.72 -10.15 4.85
CA LYS A 15 13.97 -11.29 3.94
C LYS A 15 12.69 -11.92 3.37
N LYS A 16 11.56 -11.74 4.06
CA LYS A 16 10.25 -12.22 3.58
C LYS A 16 9.56 -11.12 2.80
N GLU A 17 8.58 -11.50 2.00
CA GLU A 17 7.72 -10.54 1.31
C GLU A 17 6.87 -9.72 2.29
N ASN A 18 6.60 -8.47 1.92
CA ASN A 18 5.72 -7.60 2.69
C ASN A 18 4.27 -7.87 2.31
N VAL A 19 3.41 -8.03 3.32
CA VAL A 19 1.99 -8.30 3.13
C VAL A 19 1.20 -6.99 3.20
N ILE A 20 0.28 -6.79 2.26
CA ILE A 20 -0.60 -5.62 2.25
C ILE A 20 -1.57 -5.72 3.44
N ASN A 21 -1.64 -4.66 4.25
CA ASN A 21 -2.75 -4.49 5.20
C ASN A 21 -3.94 -3.88 4.44
N ALA A 22 -5.01 -4.66 4.29
CA ALA A 22 -6.20 -4.27 3.52
C ALA A 22 -7.29 -3.60 4.36
N GLU A 23 -7.08 -3.38 5.67
CA GLU A 23 -8.13 -2.91 6.57
C GLU A 23 -8.35 -1.39 6.43
N ALA A 24 -9.58 -1.01 6.08
CA ALA A 24 -9.97 0.39 5.93
C ALA A 24 -10.13 1.14 7.27
N GLY A 25 -10.11 2.47 7.23
CA GLY A 25 -10.37 3.33 8.40
C GLY A 25 -9.26 3.30 9.47
N ARG A 26 -8.06 2.85 9.09
CA ARG A 26 -6.88 2.85 9.95
C ARG A 26 -5.92 3.96 9.55
N PHE A 27 -5.11 4.38 10.51
CA PHE A 27 -4.04 5.33 10.26
C PHE A 27 -2.70 4.73 10.65
N LEU A 28 -1.65 5.24 10.02
CA LEU A 28 -0.27 4.85 10.23
C LEU A 28 0.46 6.05 10.83
N LYS A 29 1.23 5.81 11.90
CA LYS A 29 2.04 6.86 12.53
C LYS A 29 3.50 6.62 12.18
N PHE A 30 4.14 7.61 11.57
CA PHE A 30 5.60 7.60 11.40
C PHE A 30 6.28 7.59 12.77
N ARG A 31 7.30 6.77 12.91
CA ARG A 31 8.06 6.62 14.14
C ARG A 31 9.49 6.21 13.84
N GLU A 32 10.32 6.29 14.86
CA GLU A 32 11.67 5.74 14.86
C GLU A 32 11.69 4.21 14.73
N SER A 33 12.77 3.69 14.16
CA SER A 33 13.14 2.29 14.23
C SER A 33 13.37 1.87 15.69
N ASP A 34 13.29 0.57 15.95
CA ASP A 34 13.52 0.03 17.27
C ASP A 34 14.96 0.30 17.72
N TRP A 35 15.10 0.76 18.96
CA TRP A 35 16.39 1.14 19.54
C TRP A 35 17.38 -0.02 19.60
N MET A 36 16.93 -1.27 19.79
CA MET A 36 17.81 -2.45 19.81
C MET A 36 18.28 -2.85 18.42
N LYS A 37 17.55 -2.46 17.37
CA LYS A 37 17.83 -2.90 16.00
C LYS A 37 18.66 -1.91 15.21
N ASP A 38 18.44 -0.62 15.45
CA ASP A 38 19.06 0.46 14.67
C ASP A 38 19.23 1.75 15.49
N ALA A 39 19.27 1.65 16.82
CA ALA A 39 19.42 2.79 17.73
C ALA A 39 18.44 3.95 17.43
N SER A 40 17.25 3.62 16.90
CA SER A 40 16.21 4.59 16.54
C SER A 40 16.65 5.66 15.52
N GLN A 41 17.66 5.35 14.69
CA GLN A 41 18.20 6.31 13.71
C GLN A 41 17.31 6.47 12.48
N THR A 42 16.56 5.43 12.10
CA THR A 42 15.74 5.44 10.89
C THR A 42 14.29 5.82 11.19
N THR A 43 13.67 6.62 10.33
CA THR A 43 12.21 6.85 10.37
C THR A 43 11.49 5.83 9.49
N VAL A 44 10.43 5.21 10.04
CA VAL A 44 9.61 4.22 9.37
C VAL A 44 8.12 4.57 9.46
N PRO A 45 7.27 4.10 8.52
CA PRO A 45 7.61 3.33 7.30
C PRO A 45 8.40 4.14 6.29
N TYR A 46 8.97 3.47 5.29
CA TYR A 46 9.47 4.16 4.10
C TYR A 46 8.33 4.55 3.17
N LEU A 47 8.52 5.65 2.44
CA LEU A 47 7.59 6.06 1.40
C LEU A 47 8.00 5.41 0.07
N ASP A 48 7.09 4.61 -0.49
CA ASP A 48 7.24 4.01 -1.81
C ASP A 48 6.84 5.05 -2.87
N ILE A 49 7.84 5.75 -3.40
CA ILE A 49 7.68 6.86 -4.38
C ILE A 49 7.71 6.40 -5.83
N GLN A 50 7.62 5.09 -6.08
CA GLN A 50 7.59 4.57 -7.45
C GLN A 50 6.38 5.14 -8.20
N PRO A 51 6.51 5.51 -9.49
CA PRO A 51 5.39 6.01 -10.28
C PRO A 51 4.25 4.98 -10.34
N VAL A 52 3.05 5.42 -9.95
CA VAL A 52 1.83 4.60 -10.05
C VAL A 52 1.03 5.12 -11.24
N VAL A 53 1.09 4.40 -12.33
CA VAL A 53 0.43 4.74 -13.60
C VAL A 53 -0.48 3.61 -14.04
N SER A 54 -1.56 3.96 -14.72
CA SER A 54 -2.34 2.97 -15.46
C SER A 54 -1.74 2.78 -16.85
N ASN A 55 -1.54 1.52 -17.24
CA ASN A 55 -1.15 1.17 -18.60
C ASN A 55 -1.96 -0.05 -19.07
N PRO A 56 -2.89 0.10 -20.03
CA PRO A 56 -3.17 1.33 -20.79
C PRO A 56 -3.78 2.46 -19.93
N PRO A 57 -3.76 3.72 -20.40
CA PRO A 57 -4.46 4.82 -19.73
C PRO A 57 -5.95 4.49 -19.60
N LEU A 58 -6.47 4.58 -18.38
CA LEU A 58 -7.87 4.30 -18.06
C LEU A 58 -8.40 5.36 -17.08
N PRO A 59 -9.68 5.75 -17.17
CA PRO A 59 -10.23 6.73 -16.24
C PRO A 59 -10.19 6.20 -14.80
N LEU A 60 -9.65 7.04 -13.91
CA LEU A 60 -9.45 6.73 -12.50
C LEU A 60 -10.70 7.14 -11.71
N GLY A 61 -11.21 6.22 -10.89
CA GLY A 61 -12.25 6.51 -9.89
C GLY A 61 -11.68 7.13 -8.61
N GLY A 62 -10.37 7.10 -8.43
CA GLY A 62 -9.69 7.78 -7.34
C GLY A 62 -8.25 7.32 -7.14
N PHE A 63 -7.66 7.79 -6.04
CA PHE A 63 -6.37 7.35 -5.56
C PHE A 63 -6.45 7.11 -4.05
N GLY A 64 -5.47 6.40 -3.51
CA GLY A 64 -5.39 6.17 -2.09
C GLY A 64 -4.00 5.75 -1.66
N LEU A 65 -3.90 5.45 -0.37
CA LEU A 65 -2.69 4.91 0.24
C LEU A 65 -2.88 3.42 0.52
N TYR A 66 -1.77 2.69 0.52
CA TYR A 66 -1.70 1.34 1.04
C TYR A 66 -0.47 1.21 1.94
N TYR A 67 -0.57 0.35 2.94
CA TYR A 67 0.57 -0.06 3.75
C TYR A 67 0.87 -1.53 3.47
N LYS A 68 2.13 -1.85 3.22
CA LYS A 68 2.63 -3.23 3.18
C LYS A 68 3.77 -3.39 4.17
N GLY A 69 3.79 -4.47 4.92
CA GLY A 69 4.85 -4.73 5.88
C GLY A 69 4.87 -6.16 6.35
N GLN A 70 5.74 -6.44 7.31
CA GLN A 70 5.79 -7.71 8.02
C GLN A 70 6.15 -7.43 9.48
N GLU A 71 5.95 -8.42 10.33
CA GLU A 71 6.35 -8.35 11.73
C GLU A 71 7.81 -7.91 11.86
N ASN A 72 8.13 -7.12 12.88
CA ASN A 72 9.49 -6.70 13.21
C ASN A 72 10.18 -5.75 12.20
N PHE A 73 9.47 -5.25 11.18
CA PHE A 73 9.97 -4.31 10.18
C PHE A 73 9.01 -3.14 9.98
N GLY A 74 9.57 -1.99 9.61
CA GLY A 74 8.82 -0.73 9.47
C GLY A 74 7.85 -0.67 8.28
N GLY A 75 8.02 -1.56 7.29
CA GLY A 75 7.19 -1.62 6.08
C GLY A 75 7.28 -0.38 5.18
N PHE A 76 6.33 -0.29 4.26
CA PHE A 76 6.25 0.71 3.21
C PHE A 76 4.84 1.30 3.12
N LEU A 77 4.76 2.62 3.03
CA LEU A 77 3.56 3.36 2.67
C LEU A 77 3.66 3.70 1.18
N GLY A 78 2.69 3.28 0.37
CA GLY A 78 2.67 3.54 -1.06
C GLY A 78 1.36 4.12 -1.56
N LEU A 79 1.39 4.63 -2.79
CA LEU A 79 0.21 5.11 -3.51
C LEU A 79 -0.48 3.95 -4.24
N LYS A 80 -1.81 3.98 -4.32
CA LYS A 80 -2.60 3.12 -5.19
C LYS A 80 -3.57 3.96 -6.00
N ILE A 81 -3.81 3.55 -7.24
CA ILE A 81 -4.89 4.09 -8.07
C ILE A 81 -6.10 3.16 -7.99
N LEU A 82 -7.30 3.75 -8.04
CA LEU A 82 -8.57 3.03 -8.09
C LEU A 82 -9.16 3.30 -9.46
N SER A 83 -9.43 2.24 -10.23
CA SER A 83 -10.10 2.33 -11.53
C SER A 83 -11.62 2.22 -11.37
N TYR A 84 -12.36 2.81 -12.30
CA TYR A 84 -13.78 2.48 -12.45
C TYR A 84 -13.95 1.03 -12.89
N ASP A 85 -15.02 0.37 -12.44
CA ASP A 85 -15.43 -0.94 -12.94
C ASP A 85 -16.22 -0.78 -14.24
N TYR A 86 -15.59 -1.15 -15.36
CA TYR A 86 -16.19 -1.07 -16.70
C TYR A 86 -16.88 -2.37 -17.12
N SER A 87 -16.91 -3.40 -16.28
CA SER A 87 -17.50 -4.71 -16.62
C SER A 87 -18.98 -4.56 -17.01
N ILE A 88 -19.67 -3.57 -16.43
CA ILE A 88 -21.06 -3.21 -16.74
C ILE A 88 -21.22 -2.70 -18.18
N LEU A 89 -20.25 -1.93 -18.69
CA LEU A 89 -20.30 -1.40 -20.06
C LEU A 89 -20.02 -2.49 -21.09
N ILE A 90 -19.03 -3.35 -20.82
CA ILE A 90 -18.70 -4.49 -21.69
C ILE A 90 -19.90 -5.43 -21.81
N ASN A 91 -20.57 -5.76 -20.69
CA ASN A 91 -21.73 -6.66 -20.73
C ASN A 91 -22.95 -6.06 -21.45
N HIS A 92 -23.05 -4.72 -21.56
CA HIS A 92 -24.14 -4.08 -22.31
C HIS A 92 -23.90 -4.10 -23.84
N GLU A 93 -22.65 -4.17 -24.30
CA GLU A 93 -22.33 -4.31 -25.73
C GLU A 93 -22.49 -5.75 -26.26
N ILE A 94 -22.62 -6.75 -25.36
CA ILE A 94 -22.81 -8.17 -25.70
C ILE A 94 -24.29 -8.59 -25.54
N LEU A 95 -25.23 -7.67 -25.37
CA LEU A 95 -26.64 -8.03 -25.55
C LEU A 95 -26.91 -8.16 -27.05
N PRO A 96 -27.23 -9.36 -27.56
CA PRO A 96 -27.54 -9.52 -28.97
C PRO A 96 -28.82 -8.72 -29.24
N THR A 97 -28.74 -7.79 -30.19
CA THR A 97 -29.93 -7.27 -30.87
C THR A 97 -30.53 -8.40 -31.68
N ILE A 98 -31.37 -9.25 -31.07
CA ILE A 98 -32.35 -10.13 -31.74
C ILE A 98 -33.59 -10.25 -30.87
#